data_AF-A0A6C0KTV3-F1
#
_entry.id   AF-A0A6C0KTV3-F1
#
_cell.length_a   1.000
_cell.length_b   1.000
_cell.length_c   1.000
_cell.angle_alpha   90.00
_cell.angle_beta   90.00
_cell.angle_gamma   90.00
#
_symmetry.space_group_name_H-M   'P 1'
#
loop_
_entity.id
_entity.type
_entity.pdbx_description
1 polymer ?
#
loop_
_entity_poly.entity_id
_entity_poly.type
_entity_poly.pdbx_seq_one_letter_code
_entity_poly.pdbx_strand_id
1 'polypeptide(L)'
;MSAKLNSNASFNSNASFITSKENKEVLWNVLYNNKVFNNIPETDFNNIQMLFEKTILKSLDENREFSSNTISDPKNIIAINKIILQNMVTTIANYKKSLLTPIEIKETLKAEKLEEFDKELSAKKVSFSELITLKKPEVIDFSDVKEDEPLTSNNMNELLEKIQKERSITFPPPPIEVVDLNEGLLMEKEKELEEISQFNANNSLKNLNIDYELHSKIDRLSVQLEQLLANQMLIMEKLNAI
;
A
#
# COMPACT_ATOMS: atom_id res chain seq x y z
N MET A 1 12.91 -21.10 -55.04
CA MET A 1 11.94 -22.02 -54.42
C MET A 1 12.42 -22.36 -53.03
N SER A 2 11.54 -22.16 -52.07
CA SER A 2 11.79 -22.10 -50.63
C SER A 2 11.96 -23.48 -50.00
N ALA A 3 12.89 -23.60 -49.06
CA ALA A 3 12.83 -24.59 -47.99
C ALA A 3 13.49 -24.01 -46.73
N LYS A 4 12.73 -23.18 -46.00
CA LYS A 4 12.99 -22.90 -44.58
C LYS A 4 12.53 -24.15 -43.82
N LEU A 5 13.47 -24.99 -43.40
CA LEU A 5 13.21 -26.06 -42.44
C LEU A 5 13.12 -25.43 -41.04
N ASN A 6 11.87 -25.20 -40.64
CA ASN A 6 11.47 -24.91 -39.27
C ASN A 6 11.90 -26.09 -38.37
N SER A 7 12.85 -25.86 -37.47
CA SER A 7 13.34 -26.85 -36.49
C SER A 7 13.27 -26.29 -35.06
N ASN A 8 12.09 -25.85 -34.64
CA ASN A 8 11.85 -25.32 -33.29
C ASN A 8 10.93 -26.18 -32.41
N ALA A 9 10.88 -27.50 -32.58
CA ALA A 9 9.86 -28.33 -31.89
C ALA A 9 10.36 -29.58 -31.13
N SER A 10 11.66 -29.76 -30.85
CA SER A 10 12.13 -30.98 -30.14
C SER A 10 13.09 -30.76 -28.96
N PHE A 11 13.23 -29.54 -28.44
CA PHE A 11 14.18 -29.22 -27.36
C PHE A 11 13.61 -29.31 -25.92
N ASN A 12 12.41 -29.86 -25.71
CA ASN A 12 11.61 -29.53 -24.51
C ASN A 12 11.30 -30.69 -23.52
N SER A 13 11.79 -31.91 -23.70
CA SER A 13 11.40 -33.06 -22.86
C SER A 13 12.21 -33.24 -21.57
N ASN A 14 13.51 -32.94 -21.57
CA ASN A 14 14.34 -33.01 -20.35
C ASN A 14 14.22 -31.73 -19.51
N ALA A 15 14.16 -30.57 -20.16
CA ALA A 15 13.87 -29.30 -19.52
C ALA A 15 12.52 -29.36 -18.78
N SER A 16 11.51 -30.02 -19.36
CA SER A 16 10.21 -30.23 -18.70
C SER A 16 10.28 -31.20 -17.53
N PHE A 17 11.12 -32.24 -17.56
CA PHE A 17 11.31 -33.13 -16.41
C PHE A 17 12.04 -32.44 -15.25
N ILE A 18 13.13 -31.70 -15.52
CA ILE A 18 13.88 -31.00 -14.46
C ILE A 18 13.00 -29.91 -13.81
N THR A 19 12.16 -29.24 -14.62
CA THR A 19 11.20 -28.24 -14.15
C THR A 19 9.86 -28.84 -13.72
N SER A 20 9.70 -30.17 -13.75
CA SER A 20 8.48 -30.84 -13.34
C SER A 20 8.23 -30.64 -11.84
N LYS A 21 6.94 -30.67 -11.47
CA LYS A 21 6.51 -30.54 -10.07
C LYS A 21 7.12 -31.63 -9.19
N GLU A 22 7.15 -32.87 -9.69
CA GLU A 22 7.67 -34.03 -8.96
C GLU A 22 9.18 -33.88 -8.68
N ASN A 23 9.97 -33.50 -9.68
CA ASN A 23 11.41 -33.28 -9.49
C ASN A 23 11.69 -32.12 -8.53
N LYS A 24 10.94 -31.03 -8.65
CA LYS A 24 11.01 -29.88 -7.73
C LYS A 24 10.68 -30.28 -6.30
N GLU A 25 9.64 -31.09 -6.11
CA GLU A 25 9.25 -31.59 -4.79
C GLU A 25 10.35 -32.46 -4.17
N VAL A 26 10.97 -33.35 -4.95
CA VAL A 26 12.11 -34.16 -4.49
C VAL A 26 13.28 -33.27 -4.08
N LEU A 27 13.66 -32.31 -4.93
CA LEU A 27 14.76 -31.37 -4.64
C LEU A 27 14.47 -30.56 -3.38
N TRP A 28 13.25 -30.06 -3.23
CA TRP A 28 12.81 -29.32 -2.05
C TRP A 28 12.88 -30.17 -0.79
N ASN A 29 12.36 -31.40 -0.84
CA ASN A 29 12.41 -32.34 0.27
C ASN A 29 13.84 -32.68 0.68
N VAL A 30 14.74 -32.85 -0.28
CA VAL A 30 16.17 -33.06 0.01
C VAL A 30 16.75 -31.84 0.74
N LEU A 31 16.51 -30.62 0.27
CA LEU A 31 17.00 -29.41 0.92
C LEU A 31 16.42 -29.22 2.33
N TYR A 32 15.13 -29.50 2.49
CA TYR A 32 14.43 -29.43 3.77
C TYR A 32 14.99 -30.44 4.78
N ASN A 33 15.11 -31.72 4.39
CA ASN A 33 15.63 -32.78 5.24
C ASN A 33 17.10 -32.56 5.63
N ASN A 34 17.88 -31.92 4.76
CA ASN A 34 19.27 -31.54 5.04
C ASN A 34 19.39 -30.24 5.85
N LYS A 35 18.28 -29.70 6.39
CA LYS A 35 18.27 -28.51 7.26
C LYS A 35 18.88 -27.27 6.58
N VAL A 36 18.85 -27.21 5.25
CA VAL A 36 19.44 -26.10 4.47
C VAL A 36 18.71 -24.80 4.76
N PHE A 37 17.41 -24.86 5.07
CA PHE A 37 16.58 -23.70 5.39
C PHE A 37 16.55 -23.33 6.88
N ASN A 38 17.29 -24.04 7.75
CA ASN A 38 17.34 -23.70 9.16
C ASN A 38 17.85 -22.27 9.37
N ASN A 39 17.31 -21.58 10.39
CA ASN A 39 17.69 -20.22 10.75
C ASN A 39 17.32 -19.17 9.67
N ILE A 40 16.35 -19.46 8.80
CA ILE A 40 15.74 -18.45 7.93
C ILE A 40 14.33 -18.14 8.47
N PRO A 41 13.98 -16.85 8.67
CA PRO A 41 12.63 -16.47 9.09
C PRO A 41 11.55 -16.91 8.10
N GLU A 42 10.35 -17.19 8.60
CA GLU A 42 9.20 -17.56 7.76
C GLU A 42 8.78 -16.42 6.82
N THR A 43 9.04 -15.17 7.20
CA THR A 43 8.83 -13.97 6.37
C THR A 43 9.60 -14.01 5.05
N ASP A 44 10.73 -14.73 5.00
CA ASP A 44 11.58 -14.87 3.82
C ASP A 44 11.23 -16.08 2.96
N PHE A 45 10.18 -16.83 3.29
CA PHE A 45 9.76 -18.01 2.53
C PHE A 45 9.57 -17.72 1.04
N ASN A 46 8.92 -16.61 0.70
CA ASN A 46 8.71 -16.20 -0.69
C ASN A 46 10.03 -15.91 -1.41
N ASN A 47 11.00 -15.31 -0.71
CA ASN A 47 12.33 -15.05 -1.24
C ASN A 47 13.08 -16.36 -1.53
N ILE A 48 13.01 -17.33 -0.62
CA ILE A 48 13.59 -18.67 -0.80
C ILE A 48 12.92 -19.38 -1.99
N GLN A 49 11.59 -19.34 -2.09
CA GLN A 49 10.86 -19.96 -3.19
C GLN A 49 11.29 -19.38 -4.54
N MET A 50 11.40 -18.06 -4.63
CA MET A 50 11.87 -17.39 -5.84
C MET A 50 13.33 -17.76 -6.16
N LEU A 51 14.18 -17.84 -5.14
CA LEU A 51 15.58 -18.24 -5.28
C LEU A 51 15.71 -19.68 -5.78
N PHE A 52 14.86 -20.58 -5.29
CA PHE A 52 14.79 -21.97 -5.73
C PHE A 52 14.44 -22.06 -7.21
N GLU A 53 13.36 -21.42 -7.64
CA GLU A 53 12.93 -21.42 -9.04
C GLU A 53 14.00 -20.80 -9.96
N LYS A 54 14.59 -19.68 -9.55
CA LYS A 54 15.69 -19.04 -10.30
C LYS A 54 16.92 -19.94 -10.41
N THR A 55 17.27 -20.65 -9.34
CA THR A 55 18.46 -21.52 -9.34
C THR A 55 18.27 -22.73 -10.24
N ILE A 56 17.06 -23.28 -10.32
CA ILE A 56 16.73 -24.35 -11.28
C ILE A 56 16.90 -23.86 -12.71
N LEU A 57 16.30 -22.72 -13.06
CA LEU A 57 16.37 -22.16 -14.41
C LEU A 57 17.81 -21.81 -14.80
N LYS A 58 18.53 -21.14 -13.91
CA LYS A 58 19.94 -20.79 -14.12
C LYS A 58 20.81 -22.03 -14.34
N SER A 59 20.65 -23.05 -13.49
CA SER A 59 21.43 -24.29 -13.61
C SER A 59 21.11 -25.03 -14.91
N LEU A 60 19.87 -24.97 -15.38
CA LEU A 60 19.47 -25.55 -16.67
C LEU A 60 20.05 -24.78 -17.86
N ASP A 61 20.03 -23.44 -17.81
CA ASP A 61 20.57 -22.58 -18.86
C ASP A 61 22.10 -22.70 -19.00
N GLU A 62 22.82 -22.76 -17.86
CA GLU A 62 24.27 -22.91 -17.80
C GLU A 62 24.74 -24.31 -18.22
N ASN A 63 23.91 -25.33 -18.02
CA ASN A 63 24.22 -26.73 -18.34
C ASN A 63 23.42 -27.23 -19.56
N ARG A 64 23.15 -26.34 -20.52
CA ARG A 64 22.41 -26.65 -21.75
C ARG A 64 23.01 -27.81 -22.55
N GLU A 65 24.33 -28.00 -22.50
CA GLU A 65 25.03 -29.10 -23.17
C GLU A 65 24.64 -30.48 -22.63
N PHE A 66 24.41 -30.60 -21.31
CA PHE A 66 23.90 -31.83 -20.68
C PHE A 66 22.43 -32.11 -21.01
N SER A 67 21.71 -31.09 -21.53
CA SER A 67 20.29 -31.16 -21.84
C SER A 67 20.00 -31.47 -23.31
N SER A 68 20.94 -31.21 -24.24
CA SER A 68 20.73 -31.39 -25.69
C SER A 68 21.18 -32.73 -26.25
N ASN A 69 22.18 -33.38 -25.65
CA ASN A 69 22.73 -34.62 -26.17
C ASN A 69 22.24 -35.79 -25.31
N THR A 70 21.58 -36.75 -25.96
CA THR A 70 20.96 -37.96 -25.39
C THR A 70 19.61 -37.75 -24.67
N ILE A 71 18.55 -37.93 -25.46
CA ILE A 71 17.18 -38.12 -25.02
C ILE A 71 17.17 -39.32 -24.04
N SER A 72 16.86 -39.08 -22.76
CA SER A 72 16.52 -40.08 -21.73
C SER A 72 17.61 -40.71 -20.84
N ASP A 73 18.87 -40.27 -20.82
CA ASP A 73 19.84 -40.88 -19.89
C ASP A 73 19.59 -40.42 -18.43
N PRO A 74 19.13 -41.28 -17.50
CA PRO A 74 18.86 -40.90 -16.11
C PRO A 74 20.10 -40.32 -15.42
N LYS A 75 21.29 -40.66 -15.90
CA LYS A 75 22.56 -40.13 -15.38
C LYS A 75 22.69 -38.62 -15.55
N ASN A 76 22.20 -38.07 -16.66
CA ASN A 76 22.27 -36.63 -16.93
C ASN A 76 21.29 -35.84 -16.06
N ILE A 77 20.09 -36.39 -15.85
CA ILE A 77 19.08 -35.83 -14.94
C ILE A 77 19.63 -35.77 -13.51
N ILE A 78 20.23 -36.87 -13.05
CA ILE A 78 20.84 -36.94 -11.72
C ILE A 78 22.02 -35.95 -11.60
N ALA A 79 22.84 -35.82 -12.64
CA ALA A 79 23.95 -34.86 -12.65
C ALA A 79 23.45 -33.41 -12.54
N ILE A 80 22.42 -33.04 -13.31
CA ILE A 80 21.81 -31.70 -13.25
C ILE A 80 21.18 -31.45 -11.87
N ASN A 81 20.45 -32.43 -11.32
CA ASN A 81 19.86 -32.31 -9.99
C ASN A 81 20.93 -32.11 -8.90
N LYS A 82 22.08 -32.80 -9.00
CA LYS A 82 23.21 -32.57 -8.08
C LYS A 82 23.75 -31.16 -8.18
N ILE A 83 23.91 -30.63 -9.40
CA ILE A 83 24.37 -29.26 -9.64
C ILE A 83 23.37 -28.26 -9.03
N ILE A 84 22.07 -28.45 -9.27
CA ILE A 84 21.01 -27.62 -8.70
C ILE A 84 21.10 -27.60 -7.16
N LEU A 85 21.26 -28.77 -6.52
CA LEU A 85 21.38 -28.85 -5.07
C LEU A 85 22.62 -28.12 -4.55
N GLN A 86 23.78 -28.30 -5.19
CA GLN A 86 25.02 -27.61 -4.81
C GLN A 86 24.90 -26.08 -4.94
N ASN A 87 24.31 -25.63 -6.05
CA ASN A 87 24.04 -24.22 -6.29
C ASN A 87 23.05 -23.67 -5.25
N MET A 88 22.00 -24.41 -4.91
CA MET A 88 21.04 -24.01 -3.89
C MET A 88 21.67 -23.88 -2.51
N VAL A 89 22.48 -24.86 -2.07
CA VAL A 89 23.15 -24.78 -0.77
C VAL A 89 24.05 -23.55 -0.70
N THR A 90 24.82 -23.29 -1.75
CA THR A 90 25.72 -22.12 -1.82
C THR A 90 24.95 -20.81 -1.80
N THR A 91 23.87 -20.73 -2.59
CA THR A 91 23.07 -19.51 -2.72
C THR A 91 22.33 -19.21 -1.43
N ILE A 92 21.77 -20.23 -0.75
CA ILE A 92 21.13 -20.09 0.55
C ILE A 92 22.16 -19.71 1.64
N ALA A 93 23.36 -20.29 1.61
CA ALA A 93 24.42 -19.90 2.55
C ALA A 93 24.82 -18.42 2.38
N ASN A 94 24.91 -17.93 1.14
CA ASN A 94 25.18 -16.52 0.86
C ASN A 94 24.02 -15.62 1.27
N TYR A 95 22.79 -16.06 1.05
CA TYR A 95 21.59 -15.34 1.51
C TYR A 95 21.58 -15.19 3.03
N LYS A 96 21.87 -16.26 3.78
CA LYS A 96 22.01 -16.21 5.24
C LYS A 96 23.11 -15.25 5.71
N LYS A 97 24.25 -15.22 5.00
CA LYS A 97 25.31 -14.24 5.29
C LYS A 97 24.80 -12.81 5.09
N SER A 98 24.03 -12.54 4.03
CA SER A 98 23.43 -11.24 3.78
C SER A 98 22.39 -10.83 4.84
N LEU A 99 21.69 -11.80 5.45
CA LEU A 99 20.78 -11.52 6.58
C LEU A 99 21.53 -11.17 7.87
N LEU A 100 22.75 -11.70 8.04
CA LEU A 100 23.59 -11.50 9.22
C LEU A 100 24.54 -10.32 9.09
N THR A 101 24.83 -9.86 7.87
CA THR A 101 25.58 -8.61 7.68
C THR A 101 24.73 -7.48 8.25
N PRO A 102 25.27 -6.70 9.20
CA PRO A 102 24.61 -5.49 9.65
C PRO A 102 24.26 -4.69 8.41
N ILE A 103 22.97 -4.42 8.20
CA ILE A 103 22.54 -3.41 7.24
C ILE A 103 23.42 -2.20 7.53
N GLU A 104 24.09 -1.64 6.52
CA GLU A 104 24.75 -0.37 6.69
C GLU A 104 23.67 0.69 6.89
N ILE A 105 23.12 0.75 8.10
CA ILE A 105 22.09 1.69 8.56
C ILE A 105 22.52 3.12 8.22
N LYS A 106 23.84 3.36 8.13
CA LYS A 106 24.42 4.62 7.71
C LYS A 106 24.12 4.98 6.26
N GLU A 107 24.10 4.03 5.32
CA GLU A 107 23.78 4.31 3.91
C GLU A 107 22.27 4.46 3.70
N THR A 108 21.47 3.60 4.32
CA THR A 108 20.00 3.67 4.19
C THR A 108 19.44 4.94 4.83
N LEU A 109 19.89 5.32 6.04
CA LEU A 109 19.50 6.59 6.67
C LEU A 109 20.01 7.81 5.90
N LYS A 110 21.16 7.71 5.23
CA LYS A 110 21.66 8.80 4.38
C LYS A 110 20.78 8.99 3.15
N ALA A 111 20.38 7.90 2.50
CA ALA A 111 19.49 7.95 1.35
C ALA A 111 18.12 8.51 1.72
N GLU A 112 17.54 8.04 2.82
CA GLU A 112 16.25 8.53 3.33
C GLU A 112 16.29 10.01 3.70
N LYS A 113 17.33 10.46 4.42
CA LYS A 113 17.51 11.88 4.74
C LYS A 113 17.76 12.75 3.52
N LEU A 114 18.43 12.23 2.50
CA LEU A 114 18.66 12.96 1.25
C LEU A 114 17.35 13.14 0.48
N GLU A 115 16.54 12.10 0.41
CA GLU A 115 15.22 12.15 -0.23
C GLU A 115 14.27 13.11 0.49
N GLU A 116 14.25 13.09 1.83
CA GLU A 116 13.45 14.00 2.63
C GLU A 116 13.90 15.47 2.44
N PHE A 117 15.22 15.70 2.40
CA PHE A 117 15.78 17.02 2.11
C PHE A 117 15.41 17.53 0.71
N ASP A 118 15.50 16.68 -0.31
CA ASP A 118 15.14 17.05 -1.69
C ASP A 118 13.64 17.38 -1.81
N LYS A 119 12.79 16.63 -1.09
CA LYS A 119 11.36 16.91 -1.02
C LYS A 119 11.08 18.26 -0.34
N GLU A 120 11.73 18.54 0.79
CA GLU A 120 11.57 19.81 1.50
C GLU A 120 12.10 21.00 0.67
N LEU A 121 13.21 20.81 -0.03
CA LEU A 121 13.79 21.81 -0.92
C LEU A 121 12.86 22.11 -2.10
N SER A 122 12.26 21.08 -2.70
CA SER A 122 11.29 21.23 -3.79
C SER A 122 10.03 21.97 -3.33
N ALA A 123 9.49 21.60 -2.16
CA ALA A 123 8.36 22.30 -1.56
C ALA A 123 8.65 23.79 -1.31
N LYS A 124 9.83 24.12 -0.72
CA LYS A 124 10.23 25.51 -0.51
C LYS A 124 10.41 26.28 -1.81
N LYS A 125 10.92 25.66 -2.87
CA LYS A 125 11.01 26.28 -4.20
C LYS A 125 9.63 26.62 -4.76
N VAL A 126 8.67 25.70 -4.66
CA VAL A 126 7.28 25.93 -5.10
C VAL A 126 6.64 27.06 -4.31
N SER A 127 6.72 27.03 -2.97
CA SER A 127 6.18 28.10 -2.13
C SER A 127 6.83 29.46 -2.41
N PHE A 128 8.15 29.48 -2.64
CA PHE A 128 8.83 30.71 -3.04
C PHE A 128 8.34 31.22 -4.39
N SER A 129 8.19 30.33 -5.38
CA SER A 129 7.60 30.68 -6.69
C SER A 129 6.18 31.23 -6.56
N GLU A 130 5.33 30.64 -5.72
CA GLU A 130 3.98 31.15 -5.45
C GLU A 130 3.97 32.54 -4.81
N LEU A 131 4.95 32.84 -3.94
CA LEU A 131 5.06 34.16 -3.30
C LEU A 131 5.58 35.25 -4.25
N ILE A 132 6.54 34.92 -5.13
CA ILE A 132 7.11 35.90 -6.07
C ILE A 132 6.25 36.08 -7.32
N THR A 133 5.41 35.09 -7.67
CA THR A 133 4.49 35.20 -8.80
C THR A 133 3.24 35.93 -8.35
N LEU A 134 3.15 37.20 -8.74
CA LEU A 134 1.95 38.02 -8.55
C LEU A 134 0.79 37.35 -9.30
N LYS A 135 -0.13 36.68 -8.58
CA LYS A 135 -1.43 36.29 -9.13
C LYS A 135 -2.16 37.55 -9.56
N LYS A 136 -2.21 37.81 -10.86
CA LYS A 136 -3.04 38.87 -11.41
C LYS A 136 -4.50 38.55 -11.04
N PRO A 137 -5.20 39.42 -10.30
CA PRO A 137 -6.61 39.20 -9.99
C PRO A 137 -7.40 38.95 -11.27
N GLU A 138 -8.41 38.08 -11.19
CA GLU A 138 -9.33 37.85 -12.29
C GLU A 138 -10.00 39.18 -12.67
N VAL A 139 -10.13 39.42 -13.98
CA VAL A 139 -10.76 40.63 -14.48
C VAL A 139 -12.23 40.55 -14.11
N ILE A 140 -12.68 41.47 -13.24
CA ILE A 140 -14.09 41.59 -12.88
C ILE A 140 -14.86 41.94 -14.15
N ASP A 141 -15.81 41.09 -14.52
CA ASP A 141 -16.71 41.28 -15.65
C ASP A 141 -17.89 42.16 -15.20
N PHE A 142 -17.94 43.39 -15.70
CA PHE A 142 -18.99 44.38 -15.40
C PHE A 142 -20.15 44.34 -16.41
N SER A 143 -20.33 43.23 -17.14
CA SER A 143 -21.42 43.12 -18.11
C SER A 143 -22.75 42.78 -17.38
N ASP A 144 -23.69 43.73 -17.34
CA ASP A 144 -25.03 43.67 -16.71
C ASP A 144 -26.03 42.66 -17.35
N VAL A 145 -25.57 41.51 -17.85
CA VAL A 145 -26.36 40.64 -18.77
C VAL A 145 -27.21 39.59 -18.04
N LYS A 146 -27.19 39.50 -16.71
CA LYS A 146 -27.74 38.32 -16.02
C LYS A 146 -29.18 38.38 -15.51
N GLU A 147 -29.90 39.52 -15.53
CA GLU A 147 -31.22 39.55 -14.85
C GLU A 147 -32.41 40.16 -15.60
N ASP A 148 -32.26 40.76 -16.78
CA ASP A 148 -33.41 41.33 -17.52
C ASP A 148 -33.56 40.72 -18.93
N GLU A 149 -34.06 39.48 -19.01
CA GLU A 149 -34.63 38.94 -20.27
C GLU A 149 -36.15 39.14 -20.28
N PRO A 150 -36.75 39.60 -21.39
CA PRO A 150 -38.20 39.79 -21.48
C PRO A 150 -38.95 38.45 -21.42
N LEU A 151 -39.93 38.35 -20.53
CA LEU A 151 -40.77 37.15 -20.36
C LEU A 151 -41.37 36.70 -21.71
N THR A 152 -41.07 35.46 -22.11
CA THR A 152 -41.63 34.86 -23.33
C THR A 152 -43.11 34.51 -23.12
N SER A 153 -43.92 34.64 -24.18
CA SER A 153 -45.39 34.61 -24.13
C SER A 153 -46.02 33.36 -23.50
N ASN A 154 -45.27 32.25 -23.45
CA ASN A 154 -45.76 30.99 -22.89
C ASN A 154 -45.71 30.98 -21.36
N ASN A 155 -44.78 31.70 -20.73
CA ASN A 155 -44.66 31.79 -19.27
C ASN A 155 -45.75 32.65 -18.63
N MET A 156 -46.36 33.55 -19.41
CA MET A 156 -47.42 34.43 -18.91
C MET A 156 -48.69 33.65 -18.57
N ASN A 157 -49.09 32.71 -19.42
CA ASN A 157 -50.29 31.90 -19.18
C ASN A 157 -50.12 30.99 -17.95
N GLU A 158 -48.94 30.41 -17.77
CA GLU A 158 -48.61 29.57 -16.62
C GLU A 158 -48.59 30.39 -15.30
N LEU A 159 -48.06 31.62 -15.36
CA LEU A 159 -48.09 32.54 -14.22
C LEU A 159 -49.52 32.97 -13.87
N LEU A 160 -50.34 33.27 -14.88
CA LEU A 160 -51.75 33.65 -14.68
C LEU A 160 -52.56 32.50 -14.07
N GLU A 161 -52.34 31.26 -14.53
CA GLU A 161 -52.97 30.07 -13.97
C GLU A 161 -52.57 29.85 -12.51
N LYS A 162 -51.27 30.02 -12.19
CA LYS A 162 -50.78 29.94 -10.80
C LYS A 162 -51.43 30.99 -9.91
N ILE A 163 -51.52 32.24 -10.36
CA ILE A 163 -52.15 33.34 -9.60
C ILE A 163 -53.65 33.07 -9.39
N GLN A 164 -54.36 32.55 -10.40
CA GLN A 164 -55.77 32.21 -10.27
C GLN A 164 -56.00 31.05 -9.28
N LYS A 165 -55.10 30.06 -9.28
CA LYS A 165 -55.13 28.95 -8.34
C LYS A 165 -54.86 29.40 -6.90
N GLU A 166 -53.88 30.27 -6.67
CA GLU A 166 -53.59 30.83 -5.34
C GLU A 166 -54.76 31.65 -4.79
N ARG A 167 -55.45 32.42 -5.65
CA ARG A 167 -56.63 33.21 -5.25
C ARG A 167 -57.87 32.36 -4.94
N SER A 168 -58.02 31.20 -5.58
CA SER A 168 -59.17 30.31 -5.35
C SER A 168 -59.01 29.45 -4.09
N ILE A 169 -57.78 29.28 -3.58
CA ILE A 169 -57.50 28.55 -2.34
C ILE A 169 -57.68 29.44 -1.09
N THR A 170 -57.65 30.78 -1.24
CA THR A 170 -57.52 31.72 -0.11
C THR A 170 -58.81 32.32 0.45
N PHE A 171 -60.03 31.94 0.00
CA PHE A 171 -61.27 32.41 0.63
C PHE A 171 -62.47 31.42 0.58
N PRO A 172 -62.71 30.65 1.65
CA PRO A 172 -63.99 30.63 2.36
C PRO A 172 -63.95 31.65 3.52
N PRO A 173 -65.06 32.31 3.90
CA PRO A 173 -65.02 33.42 4.87
C PRO A 173 -64.59 32.91 6.26
N PRO A 174 -63.69 33.61 6.97
CA PRO A 174 -63.07 33.07 8.19
C PRO A 174 -63.92 33.34 9.44
N PRO A 175 -63.95 32.42 10.42
CA PRO A 175 -64.03 32.77 11.83
C PRO A 175 -62.62 33.11 12.32
N ILE A 176 -62.48 34.27 12.96
CA ILE A 176 -61.22 34.85 13.41
C ILE A 176 -60.73 34.12 14.68
N GLU A 177 -59.54 33.50 14.62
CA GLU A 177 -58.72 33.24 15.80
C GLU A 177 -57.26 33.63 15.51
N VAL A 178 -56.71 34.49 16.36
CA VAL A 178 -55.36 35.04 16.32
C VAL A 178 -54.39 34.10 17.04
N VAL A 179 -53.34 33.63 16.37
CA VAL A 179 -52.19 32.96 17.03
C VAL A 179 -50.86 33.45 16.43
N ASP A 180 -49.92 33.70 17.34
CA ASP A 180 -48.64 34.42 17.22
C ASP A 180 -47.55 33.62 16.45
N LEU A 181 -46.75 34.30 15.63
CA LEU A 181 -45.79 33.74 14.64
C LEU A 181 -44.39 33.40 15.20
N ASN A 182 -44.20 33.45 16.52
CA ASN A 182 -42.85 33.43 17.12
C ASN A 182 -42.32 32.03 17.52
N GLU A 183 -43.14 30.98 17.53
CA GLU A 183 -42.71 29.64 17.99
C GLU A 183 -42.00 28.78 16.94
N GLY A 184 -42.25 29.01 15.65
CA GLY A 184 -41.67 28.17 14.58
C GLY A 184 -40.16 28.35 14.37
N LEU A 185 -39.63 29.55 14.65
CA LEU A 185 -38.24 29.92 14.39
C LEU A 185 -37.24 29.45 15.47
N LEU A 186 -37.72 29.06 16.65
CA LEU A 186 -36.88 28.58 17.75
C LEU A 186 -36.52 27.09 17.59
N MET A 187 -37.45 26.26 17.13
CA MET A 187 -37.23 24.81 16.97
C MET A 187 -36.17 24.46 15.93
N GLU A 188 -36.01 25.27 14.88
CA GLU A 188 -35.08 24.97 13.78
C GLU A 188 -33.63 25.31 14.13
N LYS A 189 -33.41 26.37 14.94
CA LYS A 189 -32.08 26.72 15.44
C LYS A 189 -31.55 25.80 16.53
N GLU A 190 -32.43 25.24 17.37
CA GLU A 190 -32.01 24.29 18.41
C GLU A 190 -31.52 22.98 17.81
N LYS A 191 -32.13 22.53 16.71
CA LYS A 191 -31.78 21.28 16.02
C LYS A 191 -30.40 21.34 15.34
N GLU A 192 -30.06 22.48 14.73
CA GLU A 192 -28.72 22.69 14.14
C GLU A 192 -27.61 22.81 15.21
N LEU A 193 -27.89 23.43 16.36
CA LEU A 193 -26.91 23.51 17.45
C LEU A 193 -26.59 22.14 18.07
N GLU A 194 -27.59 21.26 18.13
CA GLU A 194 -27.45 19.93 18.76
C GLU A 194 -26.66 18.94 17.88
N GLU A 195 -26.80 19.02 16.55
CA GLU A 195 -26.00 18.21 15.61
C GLU A 195 -24.51 18.61 15.61
N ILE A 196 -24.20 19.91 15.74
CA ILE A 196 -22.81 20.41 15.82
C ILE A 196 -22.14 19.99 17.14
N SER A 197 -22.90 19.97 18.24
CA SER A 197 -22.41 19.53 19.57
C SER A 197 -22.01 18.05 19.57
N GLN A 198 -22.84 17.19 18.96
CA GLN A 198 -22.58 15.74 18.90
C GLN A 198 -21.38 15.38 18.00
N PHE A 199 -21.16 16.11 16.90
CA PHE A 199 -20.01 15.89 16.03
C PHE A 199 -18.67 16.20 16.72
N ASN A 200 -18.62 17.28 17.51
CA ASN A 200 -17.40 17.71 18.22
C ASN A 200 -17.04 16.78 19.39
N ALA A 201 -18.03 16.24 20.12
CA ALA A 201 -17.80 15.28 21.21
C ALA A 201 -17.17 13.97 20.71
N ASN A 202 -17.63 13.47 19.56
CA ASN A 202 -17.16 12.20 19.00
C ASN A 202 -15.71 12.25 18.46
N ASN A 203 -15.26 13.40 17.95
CA ASN A 203 -13.87 13.58 17.52
C ASN A 203 -12.91 13.74 18.72
N SER A 204 -13.35 14.35 19.82
CA SER A 204 -12.56 14.48 21.05
C SER A 204 -12.32 13.11 21.72
N LEU A 205 -13.35 12.26 21.81
CA LEU A 205 -13.26 10.91 22.37
C LEU A 205 -12.32 9.98 21.59
N LYS A 206 -12.30 10.08 20.25
CA LYS A 206 -11.41 9.28 19.40
C LYS A 206 -9.94 9.65 19.60
N ASN A 207 -9.61 10.94 19.76
CA ASN A 207 -8.24 11.38 20.01
C ASN A 207 -7.73 10.96 21.40
N LEU A 208 -8.57 11.06 22.44
CA LEU A 208 -8.23 10.59 23.79
C LEU A 208 -7.93 9.08 23.85
N ASN A 209 -8.66 8.27 23.08
CA ASN A 209 -8.45 6.82 23.05
C ASN A 209 -7.14 6.42 22.36
N ILE A 210 -6.73 7.18 21.33
CA ILE A 210 -5.47 6.96 20.61
C ILE A 210 -4.28 7.28 21.54
N ASP A 211 -4.35 8.38 22.29
CA ASP A 211 -3.28 8.77 23.22
C ASP A 211 -3.08 7.75 24.35
N TYR A 212 -4.15 7.18 24.90
CA TYR A 212 -4.05 6.16 25.95
C TYR A 212 -3.42 4.85 25.43
N GLU A 213 -3.79 4.42 24.22
CA GLU A 213 -3.21 3.21 23.62
C GLU A 213 -1.70 3.39 23.32
N LEU A 214 -1.31 4.56 22.81
CA LEU A 214 0.09 4.92 22.59
C LEU A 214 0.90 4.94 23.89
N HIS A 215 0.39 5.59 24.95
CA HIS A 215 1.04 5.59 26.26
C HIS A 215 1.25 4.18 26.80
N SER A 216 0.22 3.32 26.72
CA SER A 216 0.32 1.94 27.20
C SER A 216 1.36 1.09 26.44
N LYS A 217 1.57 1.36 25.14
CA LYS A 217 2.61 0.69 24.33
C LYS A 217 4.00 1.21 24.70
N ILE A 218 4.15 2.51 24.95
CA ILE A 218 5.40 3.15 25.36
C ILE A 218 5.85 2.61 26.74
N ASP A 219 4.93 2.47 27.69
CA ASP A 219 5.23 1.92 29.02
C ASP A 219 5.70 0.46 28.92
N ARG A 220 5.03 -0.36 28.11
CA ARG A 220 5.44 -1.76 27.87
C ARG A 220 6.82 -1.86 27.25
N LEU A 221 7.11 -1.02 26.25
CA LEU A 221 8.43 -0.98 25.60
C LEU A 221 9.53 -0.55 26.59
N SER A 222 9.24 0.42 27.45
CA SER A 222 10.19 0.88 28.48
C SER A 222 10.57 -0.24 29.44
N VAL A 223 9.58 -1.00 29.93
CA VAL A 223 9.83 -2.17 30.80
C VAL A 223 10.66 -3.25 30.09
N GLN A 224 10.38 -3.52 28.81
CA GLN A 224 11.14 -4.51 28.04
C GLN A 224 12.61 -4.09 27.83
N LEU A 225 12.86 -2.80 27.64
CA LEU A 225 14.23 -2.26 27.48
C LEU A 225 15.01 -2.34 28.79
N GLU A 226 14.39 -2.03 29.93
CA GLU A 226 15.02 -2.19 31.24
C GLU A 226 15.39 -3.66 31.51
N GLN A 227 14.49 -4.58 31.17
CA GLN A 227 14.76 -6.01 31.34
C GLN A 227 15.89 -6.50 30.43
N LEU A 228 15.96 -6.01 29.18
CA LEU A 228 17.06 -6.33 28.27
C LEU A 228 18.39 -5.81 28.79
N LEU A 229 18.42 -4.59 29.32
CA LEU A 229 19.62 -3.99 29.91
C LEU A 229 20.10 -4.80 31.11
N ALA A 230 19.19 -5.18 32.01
CA ALA A 230 19.51 -6.03 33.16
C ALA A 230 20.10 -7.39 32.73
N ASN A 231 19.54 -8.01 31.70
CA ASN A 231 20.06 -9.25 31.14
C ASN A 231 21.46 -9.08 30.54
N GLN A 232 21.72 -7.99 29.83
CA GLN A 232 23.05 -7.70 29.27
C GLN A 232 24.10 -7.50 30.38
N MET A 233 23.74 -6.79 31.46
CA MET A 233 24.62 -6.63 32.62
C MET A 233 24.95 -7.97 33.27
N LEU A 234 23.96 -8.84 33.48
CA LEU A 234 24.17 -10.17 34.05
C LEU A 234 25.07 -11.03 33.16
N ILE A 235 24.91 -10.95 31.84
CA ILE A 235 25.78 -11.66 30.88
C ILE A 235 27.22 -11.16 30.98
N MET A 236 27.42 -9.83 31.03
CA MET A 236 28.77 -9.25 31.19
C MET A 236 29.43 -9.65 32.51
N GLU A 237 28.68 -9.66 33.62
CA GLU A 237 29.19 -10.11 34.92
C GLU A 237 29.62 -11.57 34.87
N LYS A 238 28.82 -12.45 34.26
CA LYS A 238 29.16 -13.88 34.10
C LYS A 238 30.36 -14.11 33.18
N LEU A 239 30.52 -13.30 32.13
CA LEU A 239 31.67 -13.38 31.23
C LEU A 239 32.96 -12.91 31.90
N ASN A 240 32.90 -11.91 32.78
CA ASN A 240 34.06 -11.44 33.56
C ASN A 240 34.46 -12.38 34.70
N ALA A 241 33.59 -13.32 35.09
CA ALA A 241 33.84 -14.31 36.14
C ALA A 241 34.46 -15.63 35.62
N ILE A 242 34.70 -15.73 34.30
CA ILE A 242 35.36 -16.86 33.62
C ILE A 242 36.78 -16.43 33.22
#